data_AF-A0AAW1ML73-F1
#
_entry.id   AF-A0AAW1ML73-F1
#
_cell.length_a   1.000
_cell.length_b   1.000
_cell.length_c   1.000
_cell.angle_alpha   90.00
_cell.angle_beta   90.00
_cell.angle_gamma   90.00
#
_symmetry.space_group_name_H-M   'P 1'
#
loop_
_entity.id
_entity.type
_entity.pdbx_description
1 polymer ?
#
loop_
_entity_poly.entity_id
_entity_poly.type
_entity_poly.pdbx_seq_one_letter_code
_entity_poly.pdbx_strand_id
1 'polypeptide(L)'
;MKLFTTTHPTGFDGLLEGIENRVTSAMNDVLREQYRGEEVIAALNQMHPLKAPGPDGMNELFYQTYWHIVGPLVLDTVLNILNGDPLPRGANLTHIVLIPKKKAPDKKK
;
A
#
# COMPACT_ATOMS: atom_id res chain seq x y z
N MET A 1 10.74 22.41 -5.46
CA MET A 1 10.93 21.10 -6.12
C MET A 1 9.61 20.72 -6.80
N LYS A 2 9.56 20.56 -8.13
CA LYS A 2 8.37 20.16 -8.91
C LYS A 2 8.42 18.69 -9.37
N LEU A 3 9.10 17.82 -8.63
CA LEU A 3 9.41 16.46 -9.09
C LEU A 3 8.17 15.54 -9.24
N PHE A 4 7.06 15.88 -8.57
CA PHE A 4 5.81 15.09 -8.57
C PHE A 4 4.61 15.87 -9.10
N THR A 5 4.86 16.90 -9.91
CA THR A 5 3.79 17.73 -10.48
C THR A 5 3.57 17.32 -11.92
N THR A 6 2.36 16.89 -12.24
CA THR A 6 2.00 16.56 -13.63
C THR A 6 2.09 17.80 -14.52
N THR A 7 2.55 17.62 -15.75
CA THR A 7 2.49 18.66 -16.80
C THR A 7 1.11 18.74 -17.46
N HIS A 8 0.14 17.93 -17.01
CA HIS A 8 -1.17 17.73 -17.64
C HIS A 8 -1.05 17.37 -19.13
N PRO A 9 -0.33 16.30 -19.48
CA PRO A 9 -0.26 15.84 -20.87
C PRO A 9 -1.66 15.48 -21.37
N THR A 10 -1.97 15.82 -22.61
CA THR A 10 -3.25 15.56 -23.30
C THR A 10 -3.01 14.84 -24.63
N GLY A 11 -4.07 14.33 -25.27
CA GLY A 11 -3.98 13.74 -26.62
C GLY A 11 -3.57 12.27 -26.65
N PHE A 12 -3.99 11.49 -25.65
CA PHE A 12 -3.70 10.05 -25.59
C PHE A 12 -4.60 9.20 -26.50
N ASP A 13 -5.65 9.78 -27.08
CA ASP A 13 -6.67 9.02 -27.81
C ASP A 13 -6.08 8.19 -28.96
N GLY A 14 -5.19 8.78 -29.77
CA GLY A 14 -4.50 8.07 -30.85
C GLY A 14 -3.45 7.06 -30.37
N LEU A 15 -2.89 7.23 -29.16
CA LEU A 15 -1.96 6.26 -28.57
C LEU A 15 -2.70 5.01 -28.08
N LEU A 16 -3.93 5.18 -27.60
CA LEU A 16 -4.73 4.13 -26.99
C LEU A 16 -5.58 3.35 -28.00
N GLU A 17 -5.65 3.76 -29.26
CA GLU A 17 -6.51 3.17 -30.30
C GLU A 17 -6.30 1.66 -30.52
N GLY A 18 -5.07 1.17 -30.33
CA GLY A 18 -4.73 -0.25 -30.42
C GLY A 18 -4.84 -1.03 -29.09
N ILE A 19 -5.24 -0.37 -28.00
CA ILE A 19 -5.29 -0.97 -26.67
C ILE A 19 -6.73 -1.33 -26.33
N GLU A 20 -6.97 -2.62 -26.10
CA GLU A 20 -8.26 -3.12 -25.66
C GLU A 20 -8.59 -2.57 -24.26
N ASN A 21 -9.79 -2.02 -24.09
CA ASN A 21 -10.26 -1.58 -22.79
C ASN A 21 -10.51 -2.79 -21.88
N ARG A 22 -9.79 -2.86 -20.76
CA ARG A 22 -9.90 -3.93 -19.75
C ARG A 22 -10.67 -3.53 -18.50
N VAL A 23 -10.95 -2.25 -18.31
CA VAL A 23 -11.63 -1.72 -17.12
C VAL A 23 -12.94 -1.11 -17.56
N THR A 24 -14.01 -1.87 -17.36
CA THR A 24 -15.38 -1.42 -17.68
C THR A 24 -15.78 -0.24 -16.79
N SER A 25 -16.83 0.50 -17.19
CA SER A 25 -17.37 1.58 -16.35
C SER A 25 -17.72 1.07 -14.95
N ALA A 26 -18.40 -0.07 -14.86
CA ALA A 26 -18.78 -0.65 -13.58
C ALA A 26 -17.56 -1.00 -12.70
N MET A 27 -16.47 -1.52 -13.29
CA MET A 27 -15.24 -1.76 -12.53
C MET A 27 -14.63 -0.44 -12.03
N ASN A 28 -14.62 0.59 -12.88
CA ASN A 28 -14.11 1.90 -12.51
C ASN A 28 -14.97 2.57 -11.43
N ASP A 29 -16.28 2.37 -11.44
CA ASP A 29 -17.19 2.85 -10.41
C ASP A 29 -16.83 2.24 -9.06
N VAL A 30 -16.63 0.92 -9.01
CA VAL A 30 -16.16 0.21 -7.80
C VAL A 30 -14.78 0.69 -7.36
N LEU A 31 -13.83 0.87 -8.28
CA LEU A 31 -12.47 1.35 -7.97
C LEU A 31 -12.43 2.80 -7.47
N ARG A 32 -13.52 3.56 -7.64
CA ARG A 32 -13.67 4.94 -7.18
C ARG A 32 -14.46 5.06 -5.87
N GLU A 33 -15.02 3.95 -5.38
CA GLU A 33 -15.69 3.94 -4.08
C GLU A 33 -14.71 4.22 -2.94
N GLN A 34 -15.26 4.65 -1.81
CA GLN A 34 -14.47 4.80 -0.59
C GLN A 34 -14.09 3.42 -0.04
N TYR A 35 -12.90 3.33 0.53
CA TYR A 35 -12.46 2.16 1.25
C TYR A 35 -13.34 1.91 2.46
N ARG A 36 -13.58 0.64 2.75
CA ARG A 36 -14.41 0.18 3.86
C ARG A 36 -13.62 -0.62 4.88
N GLY A 37 -14.13 -0.67 6.11
CA GLY A 37 -13.45 -1.35 7.20
C GLY A 37 -13.26 -2.85 6.97
N GLU A 38 -14.17 -3.49 6.24
CA GLU A 38 -14.06 -4.91 5.91
C GLU A 38 -12.83 -5.19 5.02
N GLU A 39 -12.47 -4.26 4.14
CA GLU A 39 -11.30 -4.39 3.26
C GLU A 39 -10.00 -4.29 4.06
N VAL A 40 -9.94 -3.39 5.04
CA VAL A 40 -8.78 -3.24 5.95
C VAL A 40 -8.58 -4.52 6.76
N ILE A 41 -9.66 -5.10 7.30
CA ILE A 41 -9.60 -6.35 8.07
C ILE A 41 -9.19 -7.52 7.16
N ALA A 42 -9.74 -7.59 5.94
CA ALA A 42 -9.36 -8.60 4.96
C ALA A 42 -7.87 -8.50 4.60
N ALA A 43 -7.37 -7.29 4.37
CA ALA A 43 -5.95 -7.05 4.11
C ALA A 43 -5.07 -7.48 5.28
N LEU A 44 -5.45 -7.14 6.53
CA LEU A 44 -4.73 -7.57 7.73
C LEU A 44 -4.61 -9.09 7.85
N ASN A 45 -5.69 -9.82 7.54
CA ASN A 45 -5.71 -11.29 7.61
C ASN A 45 -4.93 -11.96 6.47
N GLN A 46 -4.69 -11.26 5.36
CA GLN A 46 -3.85 -11.75 4.26
C GLN A 46 -2.35 -11.60 4.55
N MET A 47 -1.96 -10.79 5.54
CA MET A 47 -0.56 -10.58 5.89
C MET A 47 0.01 -11.78 6.66
N HIS A 48 1.25 -12.14 6.35
CA HIS A 48 1.92 -13.25 7.03
C HIS A 48 2.37 -12.81 8.44
N PRO A 49 2.05 -13.55 9.52
CA PRO A 49 2.19 -13.03 10.90
C PRO A 49 3.62 -12.70 11.35
N LEU A 50 4.62 -13.31 10.73
CA LEU A 50 6.04 -13.27 11.14
C LEU A 50 6.93 -12.50 10.16
N LYS A 51 6.43 -11.42 9.55
CA LYS A 51 7.32 -10.54 8.76
C LYS A 51 8.16 -9.67 9.70
N ALA A 52 9.18 -9.04 9.11
CA ALA A 52 10.04 -8.13 9.84
C ALA A 52 9.22 -6.94 10.36
N PRO A 53 9.35 -6.55 11.64
CA PRO A 53 8.60 -5.44 12.19
C PRO A 53 9.04 -4.11 11.57
N GLY A 54 8.16 -3.12 11.67
CA GLY A 54 8.51 -1.73 11.39
C GLY A 54 9.46 -1.16 12.46
N PRO A 55 9.83 0.13 12.33
CA PRO A 55 10.59 0.83 13.37
C PRO A 55 9.91 0.92 14.73
N ASP A 56 8.61 0.62 14.80
CA ASP A 56 7.80 0.50 16.02
C ASP A 56 8.03 -0.82 16.78
N GLY A 57 8.69 -1.80 16.15
CA GLY A 57 8.93 -3.12 16.73
C GLY A 57 7.70 -4.05 16.70
N MET A 58 6.59 -3.62 16.10
CA MET A 58 5.36 -4.41 16.02
C MET A 58 5.28 -5.12 14.67
N ASN A 59 5.01 -6.41 14.69
CA ASN A 59 4.74 -7.19 13.48
C ASN A 59 3.24 -7.43 13.30
N GLU A 60 2.85 -8.09 12.21
CA GLU A 60 1.45 -8.31 11.87
C GLU A 60 0.73 -9.20 12.89
N LEU A 61 1.43 -10.14 13.53
CA LEU A 61 0.88 -10.97 14.60
C LEU A 61 0.36 -10.13 15.77
N PHE A 62 1.01 -9.01 16.12
CA PHE A 62 0.53 -8.11 17.16
C PHE A 62 -0.86 -7.56 16.81
N TYR A 63 -1.01 -7.02 15.59
CA TYR A 63 -2.27 -6.42 15.14
C TYR A 63 -3.39 -7.46 15.02
N GLN A 64 -3.08 -8.67 14.56
CA GLN A 64 -4.04 -9.78 14.49
C GLN A 64 -4.46 -10.26 15.88
N THR A 65 -3.52 -10.41 16.82
CA THR A 65 -3.79 -10.92 18.18
C THR A 65 -4.57 -9.92 19.03
N TYR A 66 -4.18 -8.65 18.98
CA TYR A 66 -4.74 -7.59 19.83
C TYR A 66 -5.76 -6.72 19.10
N TRP A 67 -6.33 -7.20 17.98
CA TRP A 67 -7.28 -6.43 17.17
C TRP A 67 -8.49 -5.92 17.98
N HIS A 68 -8.96 -6.70 18.95
CA HIS A 68 -10.04 -6.29 19.85
C HIS A 68 -9.71 -5.06 20.72
N ILE A 69 -8.42 -4.71 20.86
CA ILE A 69 -7.93 -3.55 21.60
C ILE A 69 -7.58 -2.42 20.63
N VAL A 70 -6.71 -2.70 19.65
CA VAL A 70 -6.13 -1.66 18.77
C VAL A 70 -6.95 -1.42 17.50
N GLY A 71 -7.80 -2.36 17.12
CA GLY A 71 -8.56 -2.37 15.87
C GLY A 71 -9.38 -1.12 15.62
N PRO A 72 -10.17 -0.60 16.59
CA PRO A 72 -10.93 0.63 16.37
C PRO A 72 -10.08 1.83 15.97
N LEU A 73 -8.93 2.03 16.63
CA LEU A 73 -8.02 3.14 16.33
C LEU A 73 -7.30 2.93 15.00
N VAL A 74 -6.82 1.71 14.73
CA VAL A 74 -6.14 1.37 13.48
C VAL A 74 -7.09 1.52 12.30
N LEU A 75 -8.33 1.05 12.43
CA LEU A 75 -9.34 1.13 11.38
C LEU A 75 -9.68 2.58 11.02
N ASP A 76 -9.97 3.40 12.04
CA ASP A 76 -10.23 4.83 11.84
C ASP A 76 -9.05 5.52 11.16
N THR A 77 -7.84 5.31 11.67
CA THR A 77 -6.62 5.92 11.10
C THR A 77 -6.42 5.52 9.64
N VAL A 78 -6.51 4.23 9.33
CA VAL A 78 -6.29 3.71 7.96
C VAL A 78 -7.37 4.20 7.00
N LEU A 79 -8.64 4.17 7.40
CA LEU A 79 -9.75 4.62 6.55
C LEU A 79 -9.67 6.11 6.26
N ASN A 80 -9.34 6.93 7.26
CA ASN A 80 -9.14 8.37 7.07
C ASN A 80 -8.06 8.63 6.01
N ILE A 81 -6.90 7.97 6.13
CA ILE A 81 -5.79 8.12 5.16
C ILE A 81 -6.20 7.64 3.76
N LEU A 82 -6.79 6.45 3.65
CA LEU A 82 -7.16 5.86 2.36
C LEU A 82 -8.26 6.65 1.64
N ASN A 83 -9.12 7.33 2.40
CA ASN A 83 -10.22 8.13 1.87
C ASN A 83 -9.89 9.62 1.73
N GLY A 84 -8.62 10.02 1.89
CA GLY A 84 -8.13 11.33 1.45
C GLY A 84 -7.39 12.15 2.50
N ASP A 85 -7.35 11.72 3.76
CA ASP A 85 -6.59 12.44 4.78
C ASP A 85 -5.07 12.28 4.59
N PRO A 86 -4.27 13.28 4.98
CA PRO A 86 -2.82 13.19 4.88
C PRO A 86 -2.24 12.06 5.73
N LEU A 87 -1.24 11.37 5.19
CA LEU A 87 -0.50 10.36 5.93
C LEU A 87 0.21 10.99 7.15
N PRO A 88 0.04 10.46 8.37
CA PRO A 88 0.75 10.96 9.55
C PRO A 88 2.26 10.88 9.38
N ARG A 89 2.98 11.86 9.95
CA ARG A 89 4.45 11.83 9.94
C ARG A 89 4.94 10.57 10.64
N GLY A 90 5.82 9.83 9.96
CA GLY A 90 6.43 8.63 10.50
C GLY A 90 5.73 7.33 10.13
N ALA A 91 4.49 7.37 9.62
CA ALA A 91 3.71 6.17 9.31
C ALA A 91 4.34 5.29 8.21
N ASN A 92 5.15 5.86 7.32
CA ASN A 92 5.87 5.14 6.26
C ASN A 92 7.37 4.96 6.54
N LEU A 93 7.83 5.19 7.78
CA LEU A 93 9.22 4.89 8.12
C LEU A 93 9.45 3.38 8.05
N THR A 94 10.57 3.00 7.46
CA THR A 94 10.93 1.59 7.27
C THR A 94 12.42 1.36 7.49
N HIS A 95 12.78 0.15 7.88
CA HIS A 95 14.17 -0.27 7.98
C HIS A 95 14.64 -0.89 6.66
N ILE A 96 15.76 -0.38 6.14
CA ILE A 96 16.41 -0.95 4.97
C ILE A 96 17.52 -1.89 5.45
N VAL A 97 17.42 -3.16 5.09
CA VAL A 97 18.43 -4.19 5.39
C VAL A 97 18.85 -4.90 4.11
N LEU A 98 20.16 -5.08 3.93
CA LEU A 98 20.70 -5.84 2.80
C LEU A 98 20.78 -7.32 3.17
N ILE A 99 20.00 -8.16 2.47
CA ILE A 99 20.06 -9.62 2.62
C ILE A 99 20.93 -10.18 1.49
N PRO A 100 22.11 -10.76 1.78
CA PRO A 100 22.95 -11.36 0.75
C PRO A 100 22.23 -12.55 0.09
N LYS A 101 22.11 -12.53 -1.24
CA LYS A 101 21.52 -13.65 -2.01
C LYS A 101 22.35 -14.94 -1.91
N LYS A 102 23.66 -14.82 -1.68
CA LYS A 102 24.59 -15.92 -1.46
C LYS A 102 25.65 -15.53 -0.44
N LYS A 103 26.18 -16.51 0.29
CA LYS A 103 27.20 -16.31 1.35
C LYS A 103 28.44 -15.57 0.84
N ALA A 104 28.84 -15.81 -0.41
CA ALA A 104 29.97 -15.14 -1.06
C ALA A 104 29.57 -14.67 -2.47
N PRO A 105 29.65 -13.36 -2.78
CA PRO A 105 29.39 -12.85 -4.13
C PRO A 105 30.49 -13.33 -5.11
N ASP A 106 30.10 -13.70 -6.35
CA ASP A 106 31.11 -13.96 -7.38
C ASP A 106 31.65 -12.59 -7.82
N LYS A 107 32.94 -12.53 -8.14
CA LYS A 107 33.49 -11.36 -8.81
C LYS A 107 32.75 -11.19 -10.14
N LYS A 108 32.23 -9.99 -10.41
CA LYS A 108 31.68 -9.67 -11.73
C LYS A 108 32.78 -9.94 -12.76
N LYS A 109 32.45 -10.75 -13.78
CA LYS A 109 33.29 -10.91 -14.97
C LYS A 109 33.37 -9.60 -15.75
#